data_AF-A0A947A430-F1
#
_entry.id   AF-A0A947A430-F1
#
_cell.length_a   1.000
_cell.length_b   1.000
_cell.length_c   1.000
_cell.angle_alpha   90.00
_cell.angle_beta   90.00
_cell.angle_gamma   90.00
#
_symmetry.space_group_name_H-M   'P 1'
#
loop_
_entity.id
_entity.type
_entity.pdbx_description
1 polymer ?
#
loop_
_entity_poly.entity_id
_entity_poly.type
_entity_poly.pdbx_seq_one_letter_code
_entity_poly.pdbx_strand_id
1 'polypeptide(L)'
;MDLTQGTERDKHVRARKMMLWFGIVSLIMGFAGWTSAYIVSSSREDWMTDFTLPQAFLYSTFILVLSSFTYILAKKAIRKENHKSCTQWLVATMVLGLGFILLQFQGFSEMIGQGYYFTGPTSNITMSYVFLIAAVHIA
;
A
#
# COMPACT_ATOMS: atom_id res chain seq x y z
N MET A 1 -14.65 29.12 10.16
CA MET A 1 -13.31 29.45 9.64
C MET A 1 -13.50 29.94 8.21
N ASP A 2 -13.36 31.25 7.99
CA ASP A 2 -13.52 31.84 6.66
C ASP A 2 -12.30 31.49 5.78
N LEU A 3 -12.54 30.71 4.73
CA LEU A 3 -11.48 30.19 3.85
C LEU A 3 -10.98 31.22 2.85
N THR A 4 -11.65 32.37 2.74
CA THR A 4 -11.33 33.46 1.81
C THR A 4 -10.26 34.42 2.35
N GLN A 5 -10.00 34.37 3.65
CA GLN A 5 -9.02 35.21 4.34
C GLN A 5 -7.58 34.68 4.19
N GLY A 6 -6.60 35.58 4.18
CA GLY A 6 -5.16 35.28 4.12
C GLY A 6 -4.50 35.51 2.76
N THR A 7 -3.19 35.31 2.69
CA THR A 7 -2.40 35.56 1.47
C THR A 7 -2.73 34.53 0.37
N GLU A 8 -2.45 34.86 -0.90
CA GLU A 8 -2.59 33.91 -2.02
C GLU A 8 -1.79 32.61 -1.78
N ARG A 9 -0.62 32.71 -1.14
CA ARG A 9 0.20 31.54 -0.75
C ARG A 9 -0.54 30.63 0.23
N ASP A 10 -1.21 31.21 1.23
CA ASP A 10 -1.95 30.44 2.25
C ASP A 10 -3.17 29.74 1.64
N LYS A 11 -3.88 30.41 0.72
CA LYS A 11 -4.99 29.80 -0.04
C LYS A 11 -4.52 28.59 -0.83
N HIS A 12 -3.40 28.70 -1.56
CA HIS A 12 -2.82 27.58 -2.29
C HIS A 12 -2.35 26.43 -1.39
N VAL A 13 -1.74 26.71 -0.23
CA VAL A 13 -1.34 25.68 0.74
C VAL A 13 -2.55 24.92 1.27
N ARG A 14 -3.63 25.63 1.63
CA ARG A 14 -4.89 25.00 2.08
C ARG A 14 -5.52 24.15 0.97
N ALA A 15 -5.59 24.67 -0.25
CA ALA A 15 -6.12 23.95 -1.41
C ALA A 15 -5.34 22.66 -1.68
N ARG A 16 -3.99 22.72 -1.71
CA ARG A 16 -3.15 21.53 -1.89
C ARG A 16 -3.37 20.49 -0.78
N LYS A 17 -3.51 20.93 0.48
CA LYS A 17 -3.78 20.03 1.60
C LYS A 17 -5.17 19.37 1.48
N MET A 18 -6.18 20.11 1.03
CA MET A 18 -7.52 19.55 0.78
C MET A 18 -7.50 18.55 -0.38
N MET A 19 -6.81 18.86 -1.48
CA MET A 19 -6.64 17.92 -2.60
C MET A 19 -5.91 16.63 -2.18
N LEU A 20 -4.89 16.73 -1.31
CA LEU A 20 -4.21 15.56 -0.73
C LEU A 20 -5.19 14.69 0.06
N TRP A 21 -6.01 15.30 0.93
CA TRP A 21 -7.03 14.57 1.69
C TRP A 21 -8.06 13.91 0.79
N PHE A 22 -8.54 14.63 -0.23
CA PHE A 22 -9.47 14.08 -1.21
C PHE A 22 -8.88 12.85 -1.92
N GLY A 23 -7.62 12.94 -2.35
CA GLY A 23 -6.91 11.79 -2.94
C GLY A 23 -6.83 10.60 -1.97
N ILE A 24 -6.42 10.82 -0.72
CA ILE A 24 -6.34 9.76 0.29
C ILE A 24 -7.70 9.09 0.51
N VAL A 25 -8.77 9.86 0.67
CA VAL A 25 -10.13 9.32 0.86
C VAL A 25 -10.58 8.52 -0.37
N SER A 26 -10.31 9.03 -1.58
CA SER A 26 -10.62 8.33 -2.82
C SER A 26 -9.89 6.99 -2.93
N LEU A 27 -8.60 6.93 -2.57
CA LEU A 27 -7.86 5.67 -2.51
C LEU A 27 -8.48 4.70 -1.48
N ILE A 28 -8.80 5.17 -0.28
CA ILE A 28 -9.42 4.34 0.77
C ILE A 28 -10.75 3.77 0.26
N MET A 29 -11.58 4.56 -0.41
CA MET A 29 -12.83 4.08 -1.00
C MET A 29 -12.60 3.01 -2.07
N GLY A 30 -11.56 3.15 -2.90
CA GLY A 30 -11.17 2.13 -3.87
C GLY A 30 -10.83 0.80 -3.19
N PHE A 31 -9.93 0.81 -2.20
CA PHE A 31 -9.57 -0.39 -1.44
C PHE A 31 -10.75 -0.97 -0.66
N ALA A 32 -11.64 -0.14 -0.13
CA ALA A 32 -12.87 -0.60 0.52
C ALA A 32 -13.79 -1.35 -0.45
N GLY A 33 -13.92 -0.87 -1.69
CA GLY A 33 -14.68 -1.56 -2.75
C GLY A 33 -14.08 -2.93 -3.09
N TRP A 34 -12.77 -3.00 -3.31
CA TRP A 34 -12.09 -4.27 -3.58
C TRP A 34 -12.16 -5.26 -2.41
N THR A 35 -12.00 -4.77 -1.18
CA THR A 35 -12.12 -5.60 0.04
C THR A 35 -13.55 -6.09 0.24
N SER A 36 -14.56 -5.25 -0.03
CA SER A 36 -15.97 -5.66 0.00
C SER A 36 -16.26 -6.76 -1.02
N ALA A 37 -15.78 -6.61 -2.26
CA ALA A 37 -15.91 -7.63 -3.29
C ALA A 37 -15.24 -8.95 -2.90
N TYR A 38 -14.06 -8.89 -2.25
CA TYR A 38 -13.39 -10.06 -1.68
C TYR A 38 -14.22 -10.75 -0.59
N ILE A 39 -14.73 -9.99 0.39
CA ILE A 39 -15.53 -10.54 1.50
C ILE A 39 -16.81 -11.18 0.97
N VAL A 40 -17.54 -10.51 0.08
CA VAL A 40 -18.77 -11.07 -0.53
C VAL A 40 -18.45 -12.31 -1.37
N SER A 41 -17.32 -12.33 -2.08
CA SER A 41 -16.91 -13.49 -2.87
C SER A 41 -16.45 -14.67 -2.01
N SER A 42 -16.01 -14.42 -0.78
CA SER A 42 -15.59 -15.47 0.15
C SER A 42 -16.73 -16.32 0.73
N SER A 43 -17.99 -15.94 0.51
CA SER A 43 -19.15 -16.76 0.90
C SER A 43 -19.56 -17.77 -0.19
N ARG A 44 -18.82 -17.86 -1.30
CA ARG A 44 -19.10 -18.83 -2.38
C ARG A 44 -18.63 -20.22 -1.99
N GLU A 45 -19.36 -21.24 -2.45
CA GLU A 45 -19.03 -22.66 -2.19
C GLU A 45 -17.67 -23.08 -2.78
N ASP A 46 -17.24 -22.46 -3.89
CA ASP A 46 -15.95 -22.74 -4.53
C ASP A 46 -14.74 -22.02 -3.89
N TRP A 47 -14.93 -21.33 -2.76
CA TRP A 47 -13.88 -20.57 -2.10
C TRP A 47 -12.84 -21.49 -1.44
N MET A 48 -11.56 -21.28 -1.73
CA MET A 48 -10.49 -22.07 -1.11
C MET A 48 -10.26 -21.60 0.34
N THR A 49 -10.62 -22.44 1.31
CA THR A 49 -10.40 -22.18 2.75
C THR A 49 -9.01 -22.55 3.23
N ASP A 50 -8.36 -23.50 2.56
CA ASP A 50 -7.08 -24.08 3.01
C ASP A 50 -5.86 -23.40 2.40
N PHE A 51 -6.06 -22.27 1.70
CA PHE A 51 -4.97 -21.53 1.09
C PHE A 51 -4.13 -20.79 2.15
N THR A 52 -2.84 -21.14 2.20
CA THR A 52 -1.87 -20.45 3.06
C THR A 52 -1.05 -19.44 2.26
N LEU A 53 -1.07 -18.18 2.68
CA LEU A 53 -0.24 -17.13 2.06
C LEU A 53 1.25 -17.39 2.31
N PRO A 54 2.11 -17.20 1.30
CA PRO A 54 3.56 -17.28 1.48
C PRO A 54 4.07 -16.31 2.54
N GLN A 55 5.12 -16.72 3.27
CA GLN A 55 5.74 -15.92 4.33
C GLN A 55 6.34 -14.60 3.81
N ALA A 56 6.67 -14.53 2.51
CA ALA A 56 7.12 -13.31 1.85
C ALA A 56 6.15 -12.12 2.06
N PHE A 57 4.84 -12.36 2.06
CA PHE A 57 3.84 -11.31 2.30
C PHE A 57 3.89 -10.79 3.75
N LEU A 58 4.13 -11.66 4.73
CA LEU A 58 4.29 -11.26 6.13
C LEU A 58 5.56 -10.43 6.33
N TYR A 59 6.69 -10.84 5.76
CA TYR A 59 7.92 -10.05 5.79
C TYR A 59 7.75 -8.70 5.11
N SER A 60 7.02 -8.64 3.99
CA SER A 60 6.75 -7.38 3.29
C SER A 60 5.96 -6.40 4.17
N THR A 61 5.02 -6.91 4.97
CA THR A 61 4.23 -6.09 5.92
C THR A 61 5.13 -5.50 6.99
N PHE A 62 6.05 -6.29 7.56
CA PHE A 62 7.01 -5.81 8.54
C PHE A 62 7.93 -4.72 7.96
N ILE A 63 8.44 -4.91 6.74
CA ILE A 63 9.25 -3.90 6.04
C ILE A 63 8.46 -2.60 5.83
N LEU A 64 7.18 -2.69 5.46
CA LEU A 64 6.35 -1.51 5.21
C LEU A 64 6.03 -0.72 6.51
N VAL A 65 5.83 -1.43 7.62
CA VAL A 65 5.73 -0.82 8.96
C VAL A 65 7.03 -0.12 9.34
N LEU A 66 8.18 -0.77 9.10
CA LEU A 66 9.49 -0.17 9.37
C LEU A 66 9.74 1.08 8.49
N SER A 67 9.34 1.02 7.21
CA SER A 67 9.42 2.15 6.27
C SER A 67 8.56 3.34 6.74
N SER A 68 7.39 3.06 7.29
CA SER A 68 6.53 4.10 7.88
C SER A 68 7.22 4.77 9.07
N PHE A 69 7.93 4.00 9.90
CA PHE A 69 8.71 4.55 11.01
C PHE A 69 9.87 5.44 10.53
N THR A 70 10.62 5.03 9.50
CA THR A 70 11.69 5.87 8.94
C THR A 70 11.16 7.17 8.36
N TYR A 71 9.97 7.16 7.74
CA TYR A 71 9.33 8.39 7.26
C TYR A 71 8.92 9.34 8.40
N ILE A 72 8.41 8.81 9.52
CA ILE A 72 8.09 9.61 10.72
C ILE A 72 9.36 10.29 11.27
N LEU A 73 10.49 9.57 11.28
CA LEU A 73 11.79 10.13 11.68
C LEU A 73 12.27 11.22 10.72
N ALA A 74 12.10 11.05 9.40
CA ALA A 74 12.39 12.08 8.41
C ALA A 74 11.58 13.37 8.68
N LYS A 75 10.28 13.21 8.92
CA LYS A 75 9.37 14.32 9.28
C LYS A 75 9.78 15.01 10.58
N LYS A 76 10.31 14.27 11.56
CA LYS A 76 10.84 14.85 12.81
C LYS A 76 12.16 15.58 12.58
N ALA A 77 13.02 15.08 11.71
CA ALA A 77 14.31 15.70 11.38
C ALA A 77 14.13 17.04 10.65
N ILE A 78 13.22 17.12 9.67
CA ILE A 78 12.96 18.38 8.94
C ILE A 78 12.35 19.46 9.84
N ARG A 79 11.53 19.08 10.83
CA ARG A 79 11.01 20.00 11.85
C ARG A 79 12.10 20.57 12.77
N LYS A 80 13.25 19.90 12.88
CA LYS A 80 14.43 20.36 13.60
C LYS A 80 15.44 21.06 12.68
N GLU A 81 15.04 21.39 11.45
CA GLU A 81 15.90 21.99 10.41
C GLU A 81 17.14 21.15 10.05
N ASN A 82 17.14 19.86 10.42
CA ASN A 82 18.24 18.95 10.09
C ASN A 82 17.98 18.29 8.74
N HIS A 83 18.39 19.00 7.68
CA HIS A 83 18.24 18.54 6.30
C HIS A 83 19.02 17.26 6.00
N LYS A 84 20.24 17.11 6.53
CA LYS A 84 21.09 15.93 6.29
C LYS A 84 20.42 14.65 6.81
N SER A 85 19.95 14.67 8.06
CA SER A 85 19.25 13.51 8.63
C SER A 85 17.91 13.26 7.95
N CYS A 86 17.19 14.31 7.51
CA CYS A 86 15.97 14.14 6.73
C CYS A 86 16.22 13.35 5.43
N THR A 87 17.24 13.75 4.65
CA THR A 87 17.62 13.03 3.43
C THR A 87 18.02 11.59 3.70
N GLN A 88 18.79 11.32 4.75
CA GLN A 88 19.17 9.95 5.13
C GLN A 88 17.95 9.08 5.43
N TRP A 89 16.99 9.58 6.22
CA TRP A 89 15.77 8.84 6.53
C TRP A 89 14.85 8.65 5.32
N LEU A 90 14.79 9.62 4.40
CA LEU A 90 14.06 9.47 3.14
C LEU A 90 14.70 8.42 2.23
N VAL A 91 16.03 8.38 2.12
CA VAL A 91 16.75 7.34 1.37
C VAL A 91 16.50 5.97 2.01
N ALA A 92 16.55 5.86 3.34
CA ALA A 92 16.20 4.62 4.04
C ALA A 92 14.76 4.17 3.73
N THR A 93 13.80 5.10 3.75
CA THR A 93 12.39 4.84 3.40
C THR A 93 12.26 4.34 1.94
N MET A 94 13.00 4.94 1.00
CA MET A 94 13.02 4.52 -0.39
C MET A 94 13.58 3.11 -0.56
N VAL A 95 14.71 2.80 0.09
CA VAL A 95 15.32 1.46 0.04
C VAL A 95 14.39 0.40 0.63
N LEU A 96 13.73 0.68 1.76
CA LEU A 96 12.73 -0.22 2.34
C LEU A 96 11.52 -0.39 1.42
N GLY A 97 11.08 0.67 0.73
CA GLY A 97 10.01 0.60 -0.27
C GLY A 97 10.37 -0.30 -1.46
N LEU A 98 11.60 -0.21 -1.98
CA LEU A 98 12.08 -1.12 -3.02
C LEU A 98 12.15 -2.58 -2.51
N GLY A 99 12.62 -2.79 -1.28
CA GLY A 99 12.61 -4.09 -0.63
C GLY A 99 11.20 -4.68 -0.49
N PHE A 100 10.21 -3.86 -0.16
CA PHE A 100 8.80 -4.26 -0.13
C PHE A 100 8.31 -4.75 -1.50
N ILE A 101 8.61 -4.02 -2.58
CA ILE A 101 8.23 -4.41 -3.94
C ILE A 101 8.85 -5.75 -4.32
N LEU A 102 10.14 -5.95 -4.02
CA LEU A 102 10.83 -7.21 -4.30
C LEU A 102 10.20 -8.41 -3.55
N LEU A 103 9.84 -8.23 -2.28
CA LEU A 103 9.17 -9.28 -1.49
C LEU A 103 7.76 -9.59 -2.03
N GLN A 104 7.03 -8.59 -2.53
CA GLN A 104 5.73 -8.81 -3.16
C GLN A 104 5.88 -9.65 -4.43
N PHE A 105 6.83 -9.33 -5.31
CA PHE A 105 7.13 -10.15 -6.48
C PHE A 105 7.59 -11.57 -6.11
N GLN A 106 8.39 -11.72 -5.06
CA GLN A 106 8.77 -13.04 -4.55
C GLN A 106 7.55 -13.83 -4.05
N GLY A 107 6.65 -13.20 -3.27
CA GLY A 107 5.42 -13.83 -2.81
C GLY A 107 4.53 -14.31 -3.97
N PHE A 108 4.40 -13.50 -5.02
CA PHE A 108 3.71 -13.92 -6.24
C PHE A 108 4.41 -15.07 -6.96
N SER A 109 5.74 -15.05 -7.06
CA SER A 109 6.50 -16.13 -7.67
C SER A 109 6.33 -17.45 -6.91
N GLU A 110 6.31 -17.41 -5.58
CA GLU A 110 6.06 -18.59 -4.73
C GLU A 110 4.64 -19.12 -4.92
N MET A 111 3.62 -18.26 -5.01
CA MET A 111 2.25 -18.66 -5.33
C MET A 111 2.15 -19.36 -6.68
N ILE A 112 2.77 -18.79 -7.72
CA ILE A 112 2.79 -19.39 -9.06
C ILE A 112 3.51 -20.75 -9.03
N GLY A 113 4.63 -20.85 -8.29
CA GLY A 113 5.38 -22.10 -8.12
C GLY A 113 4.60 -23.20 -7.39
N GLN A 114 3.66 -22.84 -6.51
CA GLN A 114 2.73 -23.75 -5.86
C GLN A 114 1.53 -24.14 -6.73
N GLY A 115 1.47 -23.65 -7.97
CA GLY A 115 0.38 -23.92 -8.91
C GLY A 115 -0.81 -22.96 -8.78
N TYR A 116 -0.68 -21.88 -7.99
CA TYR A 116 -1.70 -20.85 -7.89
C TYR A 116 -1.49 -19.75 -8.93
N TYR A 117 -2.26 -19.84 -10.02
CA TYR A 117 -2.18 -18.89 -11.12
C TYR A 117 -3.24 -17.79 -11.02
N PHE A 118 -2.90 -16.60 -11.52
CA PHE A 118 -3.83 -15.46 -11.62
C PHE A 118 -4.98 -15.72 -12.60
N THR A 119 -4.71 -16.43 -13.71
CA THR A 119 -5.66 -16.82 -14.76
C THR A 119 -5.36 -18.23 -15.28
N GLY A 120 -6.33 -18.87 -15.92
CA GLY A 120 -6.17 -20.18 -16.58
C GLY A 120 -7.05 -21.29 -15.99
N PRO A 121 -6.98 -22.52 -16.54
CA PRO A 121 -7.87 -23.64 -16.18
C PRO A 121 -7.74 -24.11 -14.72
N THR A 122 -6.58 -23.84 -14.09
CA THR A 122 -6.26 -24.19 -12.70
C THR A 122 -6.42 -22.99 -11.75
N SER A 123 -6.90 -21.85 -12.23
CA SER A 123 -7.09 -20.65 -11.41
C SER A 123 -8.43 -20.69 -10.68
N ASN A 124 -8.45 -20.25 -9.43
CA ASN A 124 -9.65 -20.08 -8.62
C ASN A 124 -9.87 -18.59 -8.32
N ILE A 125 -11.13 -18.17 -8.22
CA ILE A 125 -11.57 -16.82 -7.85
C ILE A 125 -10.83 -16.27 -6.62
N THR A 126 -10.56 -17.11 -5.61
CA THR A 126 -9.78 -16.72 -4.43
C THR A 126 -8.41 -16.16 -4.81
N MET A 127 -7.69 -16.83 -5.73
CA MET A 127 -6.35 -16.41 -6.15
C MET A 127 -6.40 -15.12 -6.95
N SER A 128 -7.36 -15.00 -7.87
CA SER A 128 -7.51 -13.80 -8.70
C SER A 128 -7.71 -12.54 -7.85
N TYR A 129 -8.48 -12.62 -6.75
CA TYR A 129 -8.61 -11.48 -5.82
C TYR A 129 -7.33 -11.18 -5.05
N VAL A 130 -6.62 -12.19 -4.54
CA VAL A 130 -5.35 -12.00 -3.81
C VAL A 130 -4.32 -11.30 -4.70
N PHE A 131 -4.15 -11.78 -5.94
CA PHE A 131 -3.28 -11.16 -6.94
C PHE A 131 -3.72 -9.75 -7.30
N LEU A 132 -5.02 -9.52 -7.55
CA LEU A 132 -5.53 -8.20 -7.93
C LEU A 132 -5.31 -7.17 -6.82
N ILE A 133 -5.68 -7.49 -5.59
CA ILE A 133 -5.57 -6.55 -4.45
C ILE A 133 -4.09 -6.21 -4.22
N ALA A 134 -3.21 -7.21 -4.23
CA ALA A 134 -1.79 -6.98 -4.02
C ALA A 134 -1.15 -6.22 -5.20
N ALA A 135 -1.54 -6.47 -6.45
CA ALA A 135 -1.07 -5.73 -7.61
C ALA A 135 -1.50 -4.25 -7.60
N VAL A 136 -2.78 -3.98 -7.30
CA VAL A 136 -3.32 -2.61 -7.15
C VAL A 136 -2.68 -1.89 -5.96
N HIS A 137 -2.25 -2.62 -4.94
CA HIS A 137 -1.53 -2.03 -3.79
C HIS A 137 -0.10 -1.58 -4.12
N ILE A 138 0.54 -2.23 -5.09
CA ILE A 138 1.90 -1.87 -5.53
C ILE A 138 1.89 -0.70 -6.52
N ALA A 139 0.83 -0.62 -7.35
CA ALA A 139 0.67 0.38 -8.42
C ALA A 139 0.37 1.79 -7.89
#